data_AF-A0A1G2R5A3-F1
#
_entry.id   AF-A0A1G2R5A3-F1
#
_cell.length_a   1.000
_cell.length_b   1.000
_cell.length_c   1.000
_cell.angle_alpha   90.00
_cell.angle_beta   90.00
_cell.angle_gamma   90.00
#
_symmetry.space_group_name_H-M   'P 1'
#
loop_
_entity.id
_entity.type
_entity.pdbx_description
1 polymer ?
#
loop_
_entity_poly.entity_id
_entity_poly.type
_entity_poly.pdbx_seq_one_letter_code
_entity_poly.pdbx_strand_id
1 'polypeptide(L)'
;MRKGFTLIELLVVIAIIGLLASIVTVSLSSSQDRAKQAKIESFASQVHHALAADAVGIWDFDDAAAGTANDTSGLKNNGVLTGHSPTAAADRNGQAGKAYSFNGTSQYISLPSTDIIGTRTTFTITAWINLDDVAGSSIYGEFGSVAGHTRNYLAIVGGNLSFDQYTPTLGPNEGNTVLQTGKWYYVAYVQNGSTWTTYINEVLDKTGISAETYGGDPPDKAIIGARAYNAQPGGLYRYFDGSIDGVRIYNRALSSAQIQQLHAEGLSDHQLATP
;
A
#
# COMPACT_ATOMS: atom_id res chain seq x y z
N MET A 1 -49.21 36.33 52.27
CA MET A 1 -49.94 35.73 51.13
C MET A 1 -48.91 35.15 50.16
N ARG A 2 -48.89 33.83 49.94
CA ARG A 2 -48.05 33.24 48.90
C ARG A 2 -48.81 33.39 47.58
N LYS A 3 -48.29 34.18 46.62
CA LYS A 3 -48.84 34.22 45.27
C LYS A 3 -48.64 32.83 44.64
N GLY A 4 -49.73 32.17 44.26
CA GLY A 4 -49.69 30.91 43.53
C GLY A 4 -49.25 31.15 42.09
N PHE A 5 -48.59 30.15 41.51
CA PHE A 5 -48.16 30.15 40.12
C PHE A 5 -49.38 30.11 39.19
N THR A 6 -49.39 30.92 38.14
CA THR A 6 -50.47 30.95 37.16
C THR A 6 -50.26 29.87 36.09
N LEU A 7 -51.36 29.40 35.49
CA LEU A 7 -51.32 28.41 34.40
C LEU A 7 -50.51 28.90 33.18
N ILE A 8 -50.56 30.21 32.90
CA ILE A 8 -49.81 30.80 31.78
C ILE A 8 -48.30 30.77 32.05
N GLU A 9 -47.86 31.04 33.29
CA GLU A 9 -46.45 30.95 33.68
C GLU A 9 -45.93 29.51 33.54
N LEU A 10 -46.74 28.51 33.91
CA LEU A 10 -46.36 27.10 33.80
C LEU A 10 -46.21 26.66 32.33
N LEU A 11 -47.12 27.09 31.45
CA LEU A 11 -47.05 26.77 30.02
C LEU A 11 -45.81 27.38 29.35
N VAL A 12 -45.46 28.62 29.69
CA VAL A 12 -44.27 29.29 29.16
C VAL A 12 -42.99 28.54 29.58
N VAL A 13 -42.93 28.08 30.83
CA VAL A 13 -41.77 27.31 31.33
C VAL A 13 -41.60 26.00 30.57
N ILE A 14 -42.68 25.25 30.34
CA ILE A 14 -42.60 23.97 29.61
C ILE A 14 -42.18 24.19 28.15
N ALA A 15 -42.69 25.24 27.50
CA ALA A 15 -42.31 25.60 26.13
C ALA A 15 -40.82 25.96 26.02
N ILE A 16 -40.29 26.75 26.97
CA ILE A 16 -38.87 27.10 27.02
C ILE A 16 -38.00 25.86 27.27
N ILE A 17 -38.40 24.97 28.18
CA ILE A 17 -37.65 23.72 28.45
C ILE A 17 -37.62 22.83 27.20
N GLY A 18 -38.74 22.69 26.48
CA GLY A 18 -38.79 21.92 25.24
C GLY A 18 -37.89 22.49 24.13
N LEU A 19 -37.85 23.82 23.98
CA LEU A 19 -36.95 24.50 23.05
C LEU A 19 -35.47 24.30 23.44
N LEU A 20 -35.14 24.49 24.72
CA LEU A 20 -33.76 24.32 25.20
C LEU A 20 -33.30 22.86 25.09
N ALA A 21 -34.17 21.90 25.41
CA ALA A 21 -33.86 20.47 25.31
C ALA A 21 -33.56 20.06 23.86
N SER A 22 -34.33 20.56 22.89
CA SER A 22 -34.11 20.26 21.46
C SER A 22 -32.79 20.84 20.94
N ILE A 23 -32.45 22.08 21.30
CA ILE A 23 -31.16 22.71 20.97
C ILE A 23 -29.99 21.89 21.56
N VAL A 24 -30.12 21.46 22.81
CA VAL A 24 -29.10 20.63 23.48
C VAL A 24 -28.95 19.27 22.82
N THR A 25 -30.03 18.61 22.40
CA THR A 25 -29.93 17.30 21.71
C THR A 25 -29.21 17.40 20.37
N VAL A 26 -29.48 18.45 19.58
CA VAL A 26 -28.82 18.64 18.28
C VAL A 26 -27.33 18.96 18.48
N SER A 27 -26.99 19.83 19.44
CA SER A 27 -25.59 20.15 19.73
C SER A 27 -24.83 18.94 20.30
N LEU A 28 -25.46 18.14 21.16
CA LEU A 28 -24.87 16.93 21.71
C LEU A 28 -24.65 15.85 20.64
N SER A 29 -25.61 15.63 19.73
CA SER A 29 -25.43 14.71 18.60
C SER A 29 -24.25 15.13 17.73
N SER A 30 -24.19 16.41 17.35
CA SER A 30 -23.07 16.93 16.54
C SER A 30 -21.70 16.82 17.26
N SER A 31 -21.68 16.99 18.58
CA SER A 31 -20.46 16.85 19.38
C SER A 31 -20.04 15.39 19.52
N GLN A 32 -20.99 14.47 19.63
CA GLN A 32 -20.75 13.02 19.67
C GLN A 32 -20.17 12.53 18.34
N ASP A 33 -20.66 13.03 17.21
CA ASP A 33 -20.15 12.63 15.89
C ASP A 33 -18.73 13.15 15.66
N ARG A 34 -18.43 14.40 16.03
CA ARG A 34 -17.05 14.93 16.04
C ARG A 34 -16.13 14.13 16.97
N ALA A 35 -16.61 13.73 18.15
CA ALA A 35 -15.84 12.93 19.10
C ALA A 35 -15.56 11.52 18.57
N LYS A 36 -16.51 10.89 17.86
CA LYS A 36 -16.29 9.60 17.18
C LYS A 36 -15.25 9.74 16.08
N GLN A 37 -15.36 10.77 15.25
CA GLN A 37 -14.43 11.02 14.16
C GLN A 37 -13.00 11.27 14.68
N ALA A 38 -12.84 12.15 15.66
CA ALA A 38 -11.54 12.41 16.28
C ALA A 38 -10.94 11.13 16.92
N LYS A 39 -11.78 10.26 17.50
CA LYS A 39 -11.34 8.97 18.04
C LYS A 39 -10.87 8.04 16.93
N ILE A 40 -11.58 7.97 15.80
CA ILE A 40 -11.19 7.19 14.62
C ILE A 40 -9.87 7.71 14.05
N GLU A 41 -9.73 9.02 13.88
CA GLU A 41 -8.49 9.66 13.42
C GLU A 41 -7.32 9.39 14.37
N SER A 42 -7.53 9.49 15.69
CA SER A 42 -6.50 9.18 16.67
C SER A 42 -6.08 7.71 16.66
N PHE A 43 -7.03 6.79 16.43
CA PHE A 43 -6.75 5.36 16.34
C PHE A 43 -6.03 5.03 15.03
N ALA A 44 -6.49 5.59 13.90
CA ALA A 44 -5.84 5.45 12.60
C ALA A 44 -4.40 5.98 12.66
N SER A 45 -4.18 7.15 13.27
CA SER A 45 -2.83 7.69 13.49
C SER A 45 -1.95 6.77 14.35
N GLN A 46 -2.48 6.20 15.43
CA GLN A 46 -1.73 5.24 16.26
C GLN A 46 -1.38 3.96 15.50
N VAL A 47 -2.30 3.44 14.69
CA VAL A 47 -2.08 2.25 13.85
C VAL A 47 -1.06 2.56 12.75
N HIS A 48 -1.19 3.71 12.10
CA HIS A 48 -0.25 4.19 11.09
C HIS A 48 1.17 4.32 11.67
N HIS A 49 1.33 4.91 12.85
CA HIS A 49 2.63 4.97 13.53
C HIS A 49 3.20 3.58 13.85
N ALA A 50 2.36 2.64 14.29
CA ALA A 50 2.79 1.27 14.54
C ALA A 50 3.18 0.52 13.25
N LEU A 51 2.51 0.82 12.13
CA LEU A 51 2.86 0.27 10.81
C LEU A 51 4.15 0.90 10.27
N ALA A 52 4.31 2.21 10.42
CA ALA A 52 5.48 2.96 9.95
C ALA A 52 6.76 2.54 10.68
N ALA A 53 6.68 2.15 11.96
CA ALA A 53 7.84 1.67 12.72
C ALA A 53 8.51 0.42 12.13
N ASP A 54 7.72 -0.42 11.44
CA ASP A 54 8.20 -1.67 10.83
C ASP A 54 8.37 -1.56 9.30
N ALA A 55 8.12 -0.37 8.75
CA ALA A 55 8.31 -0.11 7.33
C ALA A 55 9.80 -0.03 6.99
N VAL A 56 10.20 -0.75 5.95
CA VAL A 56 11.57 -0.75 5.41
C VAL A 56 11.66 -0.04 4.05
N GLY A 57 10.53 0.41 3.52
CA GLY A 57 10.46 1.30 2.37
C GLY A 57 9.01 1.74 2.14
N ILE A 58 8.79 3.04 1.94
CA ILE A 58 7.50 3.60 1.59
C ILE A 58 7.71 4.61 0.47
N TRP A 59 7.24 4.27 -0.73
CA TRP A 59 7.27 5.14 -1.90
C TRP A 59 5.84 5.47 -2.32
N ASP A 60 5.30 6.55 -1.75
CA ASP A 60 3.92 7.01 -2.00
C ASP A 60 3.78 7.76 -3.35
N PHE A 61 4.88 8.15 -3.99
CA PHE A 61 4.89 8.88 -5.29
C PHE A 61 4.02 10.14 -5.35
N ASP A 62 3.69 10.70 -4.19
CA ASP A 62 2.88 11.90 -4.05
C ASP A 62 3.48 13.16 -4.69
N ASP A 63 4.80 13.16 -4.92
CA ASP A 63 5.52 14.24 -5.57
C ASP A 63 6.17 13.75 -6.89
N ALA A 64 5.56 12.78 -7.57
CA ALA A 64 6.11 12.22 -8.82
C ALA A 64 6.27 13.29 -9.92
N ALA A 65 5.36 14.28 -9.97
CA ALA A 65 5.48 15.44 -10.87
C ALA A 65 6.75 16.28 -10.63
N ALA A 66 7.31 16.26 -9.41
CA ALA A 66 8.57 16.92 -9.09
C ALA A 66 9.80 16.07 -9.47
N GLY A 67 9.58 14.88 -10.07
CA GLY A 67 10.66 13.97 -10.46
C GLY A 67 11.33 13.29 -9.27
N THR A 68 10.56 12.94 -8.23
CA THR A 68 11.07 12.32 -7.01
C THR A 68 10.44 10.95 -6.75
N ALA A 69 11.25 10.02 -6.23
CA ALA A 69 10.81 8.72 -5.73
C ALA A 69 11.24 8.60 -4.27
N ASN A 70 10.72 9.48 -3.41
CA ASN A 70 11.16 9.58 -2.02
C ASN A 70 10.71 8.38 -1.19
N ASP A 71 11.58 7.90 -0.31
CA ASP A 71 11.26 6.93 0.73
C ASP A 71 10.90 7.66 2.04
N THR A 72 9.64 7.53 2.45
CA THR A 72 9.08 8.17 3.65
C THR A 72 9.16 7.29 4.90
N SER A 73 9.69 6.05 4.81
CA SER A 73 9.86 5.14 5.95
C SER A 73 10.87 5.63 7.00
N GLY A 74 11.69 6.63 6.65
CA GLY A 74 12.79 7.12 7.48
C GLY A 74 14.14 6.46 7.17
N LEU A 75 14.18 5.38 6.37
CA LEU A 75 15.42 4.71 5.96
C LEU A 75 16.13 5.37 4.77
N LYS A 76 15.46 6.32 4.10
CA LYS A 76 16.02 7.11 2.99
C LYS A 76 16.48 6.27 1.80
N ASN A 77 15.77 5.17 1.54
CA ASN A 77 15.91 4.36 0.33
C ASN A 77 15.28 5.06 -0.90
N ASN A 78 15.58 6.35 -1.09
CA ASN A 78 15.02 7.16 -2.17
C ASN A 78 15.40 6.57 -3.52
N GLY A 79 14.41 6.37 -4.39
CA GLY A 79 14.60 5.88 -5.74
C GLY A 79 15.35 6.86 -6.62
N VAL A 80 16.14 6.32 -7.55
CA VAL A 80 16.93 7.06 -8.52
C VAL A 80 16.21 7.05 -9.87
N LEU A 81 15.96 8.25 -10.39
CA LEU A 81 15.24 8.49 -11.64
C LEU A 81 16.20 9.10 -12.69
N THR A 82 17.11 8.29 -13.24
CA THR A 82 18.05 8.75 -14.29
C THR A 82 18.11 7.78 -15.47
N GLY A 83 18.08 8.31 -16.70
CA GLY A 83 18.25 7.59 -17.97
C GLY A 83 17.04 6.76 -18.41
N HIS A 84 16.38 6.06 -17.49
CA HIS A 84 15.28 5.11 -17.74
C HIS A 84 14.06 5.39 -16.83
N SER A 85 13.83 6.65 -16.50
CA SER A 85 12.83 7.03 -15.51
C SER A 85 11.40 6.81 -16.03
N PRO A 86 10.48 6.26 -15.22
CA PRO A 86 9.05 6.31 -15.50
C PRO A 86 8.53 7.76 -15.57
N THR A 87 7.37 7.96 -16.18
CA THR A 87 6.73 9.28 -16.30
C THR A 87 5.68 9.49 -15.23
N ALA A 88 5.57 10.71 -14.70
CA ALA A 88 4.52 11.03 -13.74
C ALA A 88 3.12 10.79 -14.35
N ALA A 89 2.23 10.18 -13.57
CA ALA A 89 0.89 9.76 -13.99
C ALA A 89 -0.16 10.16 -12.95
N ALA A 90 -1.43 10.00 -13.30
CA ALA A 90 -2.51 10.18 -12.34
C ALA A 90 -2.62 8.96 -11.42
N ASP A 91 -2.94 9.17 -10.14
CA ASP A 91 -3.23 8.08 -9.20
C ASP A 91 -4.62 7.46 -9.43
N ARG A 92 -5.01 6.56 -8.51
CA ARG A 92 -6.34 5.93 -8.48
C ARG A 92 -7.51 6.89 -8.30
N ASN A 93 -7.27 8.10 -7.80
CA ASN A 93 -8.27 9.14 -7.59
C ASN A 93 -8.28 10.16 -8.75
N GLY A 94 -7.46 9.96 -9.78
CA GLY A 94 -7.36 10.86 -10.92
C GLY A 94 -6.50 12.11 -10.67
N GLN A 95 -5.74 12.14 -9.58
CA GLN A 95 -4.85 13.26 -9.25
C GLN A 95 -3.56 13.17 -10.05
N ALA A 96 -3.34 14.17 -10.90
CA ALA A 96 -2.18 14.21 -11.78
C ALA A 96 -0.87 14.30 -10.98
N GLY A 97 0.12 13.49 -11.37
CA GLY A 97 1.47 13.57 -10.82
C GLY A 97 1.65 12.89 -9.47
N LYS A 98 0.71 12.00 -9.10
CA LYS A 98 0.64 11.26 -7.84
C LYS A 98 0.96 9.76 -7.98
N ALA A 99 1.40 9.35 -9.16
CA ALA A 99 1.82 7.99 -9.48
C ALA A 99 2.93 8.01 -10.55
N TYR A 100 3.55 6.86 -10.80
CA TYR A 100 4.47 6.68 -11.93
C TYR A 100 3.90 5.70 -12.95
N SER A 101 3.96 6.04 -14.23
CA SER A 101 3.67 5.19 -15.38
C SER A 101 4.96 4.67 -16.01
N PHE A 102 4.98 3.38 -16.29
CA PHE A 102 6.08 2.60 -16.83
C PHE A 102 5.65 2.02 -18.19
N ASN A 103 6.59 1.96 -19.13
CA ASN A 103 6.34 1.66 -20.54
C ASN A 103 6.49 0.17 -20.94
N GLY A 104 6.63 -0.75 -19.99
CA GLY A 104 6.76 -2.18 -20.28
C GLY A 104 8.06 -2.63 -20.95
N THR A 105 9.00 -1.73 -21.24
CA THR A 105 10.17 -2.05 -22.10
C THR A 105 11.53 -1.62 -21.56
N SER A 106 11.60 -0.49 -20.85
CA SER A 106 12.89 0.04 -20.39
C SER A 106 12.82 0.81 -19.09
N GLN A 107 11.64 1.24 -18.64
CA GLN A 107 11.52 2.13 -17.50
C GLN A 107 11.50 1.40 -16.16
N TYR A 108 12.20 1.97 -15.19
CA TYR A 108 12.25 1.46 -13.82
C TYR A 108 12.75 2.53 -12.85
N ILE A 109 12.62 2.28 -11.54
CA ILE A 109 13.22 3.09 -10.48
C ILE A 109 14.24 2.25 -9.75
N SER A 110 15.52 2.63 -9.81
CA SER A 110 16.59 1.94 -9.07
C SER A 110 16.56 2.37 -7.61
N LEU A 111 16.69 1.42 -6.68
CA LEU A 111 16.81 1.71 -5.26
C LEU A 111 18.27 1.58 -4.80
N PRO A 112 18.75 2.43 -3.87
CA PRO A 112 20.14 2.41 -3.42
C PRO A 112 20.43 1.28 -2.44
N SER A 113 19.45 0.89 -1.62
CA SER A 113 19.56 -0.28 -0.74
C SER A 113 19.18 -1.54 -1.50
N THR A 114 19.93 -2.61 -1.25
CA THR A 114 19.80 -3.90 -1.93
C THR A 114 19.35 -5.01 -0.98
N ASP A 115 19.10 -4.67 0.28
CA ASP A 115 18.68 -5.56 1.37
C ASP A 115 17.43 -4.98 2.05
N ILE A 116 16.42 -4.67 1.25
CA ILE A 116 15.14 -4.15 1.73
C ILE A 116 14.29 -5.31 2.26
N ILE A 117 14.03 -6.34 1.42
CA ILE A 117 13.50 -7.63 1.91
C ILE A 117 14.68 -8.53 2.25
N GLY A 118 15.64 -8.62 1.33
CA GLY A 118 16.86 -9.36 1.54
C GLY A 118 16.65 -10.86 1.60
N THR A 119 17.21 -11.47 2.64
CA THR A 119 17.06 -12.90 2.97
C THR A 119 15.93 -13.17 3.96
N ARG A 120 15.09 -12.17 4.27
CA ARG A 120 14.02 -12.30 5.26
C ARG A 120 12.97 -13.31 4.81
N THR A 121 12.52 -14.08 5.79
CA THR A 121 11.46 -15.08 5.63
C THR A 121 10.11 -14.58 6.16
N THR A 122 10.06 -13.35 6.67
CA THR A 122 8.84 -12.71 7.18
C THR A 122 8.83 -11.25 6.74
N PHE A 123 7.85 -10.87 5.95
CA PHE A 123 7.72 -9.53 5.37
C PHE A 123 6.32 -9.34 4.76
N THR A 124 6.01 -8.10 4.41
CA THR A 124 4.83 -7.75 3.61
C THR A 124 5.23 -6.74 2.55
N ILE A 125 4.72 -6.91 1.33
CA ILE A 125 4.80 -5.90 0.27
C ILE A 125 3.40 -5.54 -0.20
N THR A 126 3.14 -4.25 -0.38
CA THR A 126 1.87 -3.73 -0.90
C THR A 126 2.12 -2.70 -1.99
N ALA A 127 1.21 -2.61 -2.95
CA ALA A 127 1.23 -1.56 -3.97
C ALA A 127 -0.17 -1.32 -4.53
N TRP A 128 -0.41 -0.11 -5.02
CA TRP A 128 -1.46 0.16 -5.99
C TRP A 128 -0.89 -0.01 -7.39
N ILE A 129 -1.62 -0.73 -8.24
CA ILE A 129 -1.21 -0.99 -9.62
C ILE A 129 -2.36 -0.79 -10.60
N ASN A 130 -2.06 -0.27 -11.78
CA ASN A 130 -2.94 -0.27 -12.95
C ASN A 130 -2.14 -0.77 -14.14
N LEU A 131 -2.59 -1.86 -14.75
CA LEU A 131 -1.82 -2.58 -15.77
C LEU A 131 -2.23 -2.14 -17.17
N ASP A 132 -1.24 -1.93 -18.04
CA ASP A 132 -1.45 -1.84 -19.49
C ASP A 132 -1.19 -3.20 -20.18
N ASP A 133 -0.37 -4.06 -19.55
CA ASP A 133 -0.18 -5.47 -19.92
C ASP A 133 -0.20 -6.40 -18.68
N VAL A 134 -0.88 -7.54 -18.83
CA VAL A 134 -1.03 -8.61 -17.82
C VAL A 134 -0.13 -9.82 -18.08
N ALA A 135 0.58 -9.86 -19.21
CA ALA A 135 1.38 -11.02 -19.62
C ALA A 135 2.68 -11.19 -18.81
N GLY A 136 3.22 -10.12 -18.20
CA GLY A 136 4.42 -10.22 -17.38
C GLY A 136 5.00 -8.89 -16.90
N SER A 137 4.38 -8.27 -15.89
CA SER A 137 4.75 -6.95 -15.35
C SER A 137 5.32 -7.07 -13.93
N SER A 138 6.57 -6.62 -13.71
CA SER A 138 7.21 -6.70 -12.38
C SER A 138 6.99 -5.44 -11.57
N ILE A 139 6.35 -5.55 -10.41
CA ILE A 139 6.07 -4.42 -9.51
C ILE A 139 7.35 -4.08 -8.74
N TYR A 140 7.99 -5.09 -8.18
CA TYR A 140 9.20 -4.97 -7.38
C TYR A 140 10.13 -6.15 -7.63
N GLY A 141 11.43 -5.89 -7.69
CA GLY A 141 12.47 -6.89 -7.85
C GLY A 141 13.67 -6.60 -6.97
N GLU A 142 14.07 -7.60 -6.19
CA GLU A 142 15.35 -7.64 -5.48
C GLU A 142 16.12 -8.87 -5.96
N PHE A 143 17.39 -8.73 -6.35
CA PHE A 143 18.16 -9.82 -6.96
C PHE A 143 19.67 -9.59 -6.90
N GLY A 144 20.44 -10.62 -7.25
CA GLY A 144 21.88 -10.50 -7.48
C GLY A 144 22.25 -10.22 -8.93
N SER A 145 23.41 -9.62 -9.12
CA SER A 145 24.03 -9.41 -10.42
C SER A 145 24.63 -10.70 -11.01
N VAL A 146 24.77 -11.73 -10.17
CA VAL A 146 25.26 -13.07 -10.51
C VAL A 146 24.36 -14.16 -9.89
N ALA A 147 24.53 -15.38 -10.36
CA ALA A 147 23.80 -16.54 -9.81
C ALA A 147 24.22 -16.84 -8.36
N GLY A 148 23.28 -17.36 -7.57
CA GLY A 148 23.52 -17.76 -6.17
C GLY A 148 23.00 -16.76 -5.13
N HIS A 149 22.53 -15.59 -5.55
CA HIS A 149 21.85 -14.64 -4.68
C HIS A 149 20.37 -14.96 -4.51
N THR A 150 19.84 -14.58 -3.36
CA THR A 150 18.40 -14.52 -3.12
C THR A 150 17.76 -13.58 -4.14
N ARG A 151 16.56 -13.92 -4.57
CA ARG A 151 15.70 -13.06 -5.40
C ARG A 151 14.36 -12.87 -4.70
N ASN A 152 13.78 -11.69 -4.79
CA ASN A 152 12.45 -11.37 -4.28
C ASN A 152 11.68 -10.66 -5.39
N TYR A 153 10.81 -11.37 -6.10
CA TYR A 153 10.06 -10.80 -7.22
C TYR A 153 8.58 -10.74 -6.93
N LEU A 154 8.03 -9.53 -6.81
CA LEU A 154 6.59 -9.32 -6.87
C LEU A 154 6.21 -8.91 -8.29
N ALA A 155 5.39 -9.72 -8.95
CA ALA A 155 5.01 -9.50 -10.34
C ALA A 155 3.58 -9.96 -10.63
N ILE A 156 3.08 -9.55 -11.79
CA ILE A 156 1.90 -10.13 -12.41
C ILE A 156 2.36 -11.15 -13.45
N VAL A 157 1.89 -12.39 -13.36
CA VAL A 157 2.24 -13.49 -14.25
C VAL A 157 0.95 -14.18 -14.67
N GLY A 158 0.69 -14.24 -15.98
CA GLY A 158 -0.58 -14.80 -16.48
C GLY A 158 -1.83 -14.04 -15.96
N GLY A 159 -1.67 -12.77 -15.58
CA GLY A 159 -2.70 -11.96 -14.94
C GLY A 159 -2.84 -12.14 -13.43
N ASN A 160 -2.15 -13.09 -12.81
CA ASN A 160 -2.22 -13.32 -11.36
C ASN A 160 -1.07 -12.63 -10.62
N LEU A 161 -1.34 -12.17 -9.39
CA LEU A 161 -0.29 -11.74 -8.47
C LEU A 161 0.61 -12.93 -8.12
N SER A 162 1.91 -12.77 -8.30
CA SER A 162 2.91 -13.81 -8.14
C SER A 162 4.08 -13.28 -7.31
N PHE A 163 4.55 -14.10 -6.39
CA PHE A 163 5.79 -13.87 -5.66
C PHE A 163 6.75 -15.03 -5.86
N ASP A 164 7.99 -14.74 -6.26
CA ASP A 164 9.05 -15.72 -6.48
C ASP A 164 10.24 -15.34 -5.61
N GLN A 165 10.51 -16.16 -4.58
CA GLN A 165 11.74 -16.11 -3.80
C GLN A 165 12.75 -17.11 -4.38
N TYR A 166 14.03 -17.10 -4.00
CA TYR A 166 14.99 -18.03 -4.60
C TYR A 166 14.67 -19.51 -4.28
N THR A 167 14.27 -20.23 -5.33
CA THR A 167 14.03 -21.68 -5.41
C THR A 167 12.95 -22.25 -4.47
N PRO A 168 11.68 -21.83 -4.62
CA PRO A 168 10.59 -22.65 -4.12
C PRO A 168 10.69 -24.03 -4.78
N THR A 169 10.67 -25.09 -3.98
CA THR A 169 10.58 -26.47 -4.49
C THR A 169 9.32 -26.69 -5.33
N LEU A 170 8.32 -25.81 -5.19
CA LEU A 170 6.99 -25.91 -5.80
C LEU A 170 6.69 -24.83 -6.87
N GLY A 171 7.68 -24.01 -7.26
CA GLY A 171 7.46 -22.87 -8.17
C GLY A 171 6.93 -21.61 -7.45
N PRO A 172 6.68 -20.51 -8.18
CA PRO A 172 6.30 -19.24 -7.58
C PRO A 172 4.97 -19.33 -6.82
N ASN A 173 4.82 -18.50 -5.80
CA ASN A 173 3.58 -18.36 -5.04
C ASN A 173 2.60 -17.47 -5.80
N GLU A 174 1.60 -18.09 -6.41
CA GLU A 174 0.63 -17.41 -7.29
C GLU A 174 -0.75 -17.34 -6.66
N GLY A 175 -1.37 -16.17 -6.72
CA GLY A 175 -2.77 -15.92 -6.38
C GLY A 175 -3.78 -16.61 -7.31
N ASN A 176 -5.08 -16.34 -7.11
CA ASN A 176 -6.16 -16.93 -7.91
C ASN A 176 -6.81 -15.92 -8.86
N THR A 177 -6.89 -14.66 -8.44
CA THR A 177 -7.59 -13.61 -9.19
C THR A 177 -6.77 -13.18 -10.41
N VAL A 178 -7.38 -13.27 -11.59
CA VAL A 178 -6.83 -12.75 -12.84
C VAL A 178 -7.18 -11.28 -12.96
N LEU A 179 -6.18 -10.41 -12.88
CA LEU A 179 -6.32 -8.97 -13.02
C LEU A 179 -6.56 -8.57 -14.47
N GLN A 180 -7.13 -7.38 -14.65
CA GLN A 180 -7.48 -6.81 -15.94
C GLN A 180 -6.75 -5.49 -16.15
N THR A 181 -6.51 -5.13 -17.40
CA THR A 181 -5.87 -3.85 -17.75
C THR A 181 -6.80 -2.66 -17.52
N GLY A 182 -6.22 -1.47 -17.37
CA GLY A 182 -6.96 -0.20 -17.24
C GLY A 182 -7.73 -0.02 -15.93
N LYS A 183 -7.43 -0.82 -14.89
CA LYS A 183 -8.07 -0.77 -13.57
C LYS A 183 -7.04 -0.72 -12.47
N TRP A 184 -7.28 0.14 -11.48
CA TRP A 184 -6.49 0.16 -10.25
C TRP A 184 -6.87 -1.01 -9.34
N TYR A 185 -5.86 -1.73 -8.88
CA TYR A 185 -5.96 -2.76 -7.85
C TYR A 185 -4.98 -2.44 -6.72
N TYR A 186 -5.42 -2.64 -5.48
CA TYR A 186 -4.53 -2.72 -4.34
C TYR A 186 -4.08 -4.17 -4.17
N VAL A 187 -2.79 -4.41 -4.30
CA VAL A 187 -2.21 -5.75 -4.16
C VAL A 187 -1.37 -5.83 -2.91
N ALA A 188 -1.45 -6.95 -2.20
CA ALA A 188 -0.56 -7.26 -1.09
C ALA A 188 -0.10 -8.71 -1.12
N TYR A 189 1.15 -8.92 -0.76
CA TYR A 189 1.74 -10.23 -0.49
C TYR A 189 2.31 -10.24 0.92
N VAL A 190 1.85 -11.18 1.74
CA VAL A 190 2.25 -11.36 3.14
C VAL A 190 2.94 -12.69 3.28
N GLN A 191 4.14 -12.71 3.87
CA GLN A 191 4.89 -13.90 4.22
C GLN A 191 5.18 -13.89 5.72
N ASN A 192 4.87 -14.98 6.43
CA ASN A 192 5.05 -15.08 7.89
C ASN A 192 6.08 -16.15 8.32
N GLY A 193 6.85 -16.67 7.38
CA GLY A 193 7.87 -17.71 7.61
C GLY A 193 7.34 -19.13 7.46
N SER A 194 6.02 -19.36 7.56
CA SER A 194 5.40 -20.69 7.38
C SER A 194 4.34 -20.71 6.29
N THR A 195 3.69 -19.58 6.03
CA THR A 195 2.63 -19.42 5.03
C THR A 195 2.75 -18.08 4.34
N TRP A 196 2.38 -18.06 3.07
CA TRP A 196 2.18 -16.84 2.32
C TRP A 196 0.69 -16.58 2.09
N THR A 197 0.32 -15.32 1.89
CA THR A 197 -1.06 -14.91 1.58
C THR A 197 -1.03 -13.75 0.58
N THR A 198 -1.84 -13.85 -0.48
CA THR A 198 -2.10 -12.76 -1.42
C THR A 198 -3.44 -12.08 -1.09
N TYR A 199 -3.50 -10.76 -1.30
CA TYR A 199 -4.73 -9.98 -1.22
C TYR A 199 -4.89 -9.12 -2.46
N ILE A 200 -6.12 -9.00 -2.95
CA ILE A 200 -6.52 -8.09 -4.04
C ILE A 200 -7.67 -7.25 -3.53
N ASN A 201 -7.50 -5.93 -3.52
CA ASN A 201 -8.44 -4.96 -2.92
C ASN A 201 -8.86 -5.48 -1.54
N GLU A 202 -7.95 -5.48 -0.57
CA GLU A 202 -8.13 -5.91 0.83
C GLU A 202 -8.63 -7.34 1.12
N VAL A 203 -9.13 -8.06 0.13
CA VAL A 203 -9.74 -9.38 0.25
C VAL A 203 -8.68 -10.44 0.04
N LEU A 204 -8.66 -11.45 0.93
CA LEU A 204 -7.78 -12.61 0.80
C LEU A 204 -8.09 -13.31 -0.53
N ASP A 205 -7.08 -13.38 -1.38
CA ASP A 205 -7.17 -14.02 -2.69
C ASP A 205 -6.72 -15.49 -2.61
N LYS A 206 -5.60 -15.74 -1.92
CA LYS A 206 -5.09 -17.10 -1.69
C LYS A 206 -4.13 -17.15 -0.52
N THR A 207 -4.01 -18.33 0.09
CA THR A 207 -2.94 -18.66 1.03
C THR A 207 -2.34 -20.02 0.69
N GLY A 208 -1.07 -20.20 1.02
CA GLY A 208 -0.35 -21.46 0.83
C GLY A 208 0.77 -21.63 1.86
N ILE A 209 1.32 -22.84 1.92
CA ILE A 209 2.46 -23.15 2.78
C ILE A 209 3.73 -22.60 2.12
N SER A 210 4.57 -21.95 2.91
CA SER A 210 5.92 -21.60 2.49
C SER A 210 6.81 -22.83 2.61
N ALA A 211 7.14 -23.45 1.47
CA ALA A 211 8.04 -24.60 1.39
C ALA A 211 9.49 -24.22 1.04
N GLU A 212 9.82 -22.93 1.18
CA GLU A 212 11.08 -22.35 0.73
C GLU A 212 12.25 -22.80 1.64
N THR A 213 13.33 -23.27 1.01
CA THR A 213 14.63 -23.37 1.67
C THR A 213 15.42 -22.13 1.31
N TYR A 214 15.27 -21.09 2.12
CA TYR A 214 15.98 -19.84 1.90
C TYR A 214 17.48 -20.07 1.99
N GLY A 215 18.16 -19.87 0.86
CA GLY A 215 19.59 -20.04 0.72
C GLY A 215 20.14 -19.12 -0.37
N GLY A 216 21.44 -18.90 -0.34
CA GLY A 216 22.13 -17.98 -1.24
C GLY A 216 22.56 -16.68 -0.55
N ASP A 217 23.33 -15.89 -1.29
CA ASP A 217 23.85 -14.61 -0.80
C ASP A 217 22.75 -13.53 -0.77
N PRO A 218 22.84 -12.50 0.08
CA PRO A 218 21.91 -11.38 0.08
C PRO A 218 21.87 -10.69 -1.29
N PRO A 219 20.72 -10.16 -1.75
CA PRO A 219 20.65 -9.46 -3.03
C PRO A 219 21.58 -8.24 -3.10
N ASP A 220 21.99 -7.89 -4.32
CA ASP A 220 22.89 -6.74 -4.59
C ASP A 220 22.24 -5.65 -5.46
N LYS A 221 20.95 -5.83 -5.81
CA LYS A 221 20.13 -4.88 -6.55
C LYS A 221 18.68 -4.90 -6.06
N ALA A 222 18.07 -3.73 -6.00
CA ALA A 222 16.64 -3.57 -5.78
C ALA A 222 16.05 -2.52 -6.74
N ILE A 223 14.90 -2.83 -7.32
CA ILE A 223 14.26 -2.05 -8.38
C ILE A 223 12.75 -2.09 -8.22
N ILE A 224 12.08 -0.95 -8.43
CA ILE A 224 10.64 -0.87 -8.66
C ILE A 224 10.42 -0.83 -10.18
N GLY A 225 9.51 -1.66 -10.68
CA GLY A 225 9.11 -1.66 -12.08
C GLY A 225 9.92 -2.59 -13.01
N ALA A 226 10.86 -3.39 -12.50
CA ALA A 226 11.58 -4.39 -13.31
C ALA A 226 12.24 -5.47 -12.43
N ARG A 227 12.75 -6.54 -13.07
CA ARG A 227 13.58 -7.57 -12.41
C ARG A 227 14.66 -8.11 -13.34
N ALA A 228 15.57 -8.95 -12.84
CA ALA A 228 16.59 -9.64 -13.63
C ALA A 228 16.55 -11.17 -13.47
N TYR A 229 17.07 -11.91 -14.44
CA TYR A 229 17.27 -13.36 -14.31
C TYR A 229 18.75 -13.65 -14.44
N ASN A 230 19.21 -14.62 -13.66
CA ASN A 230 20.62 -14.97 -13.51
C ASN A 230 21.28 -15.37 -14.86
N ALA A 231 20.48 -15.67 -15.88
CA ALA A 231 20.93 -16.04 -17.22
C ALA A 231 21.13 -14.84 -18.18
N GLN A 232 20.85 -13.61 -17.76
CA GLN A 232 21.03 -12.40 -18.56
C GLN A 232 22.03 -11.44 -17.88
N PRO A 233 23.33 -11.59 -18.13
CA PRO A 233 24.32 -10.61 -17.66
C PRO A 233 23.94 -9.21 -18.15
N GLY A 234 23.52 -8.34 -17.22
CA GLY A 234 23.22 -6.93 -17.50
C GLY A 234 21.86 -6.60 -18.12
N GLY A 235 20.97 -7.58 -18.32
CA GLY A 235 19.64 -7.34 -18.91
C GLY A 235 18.51 -7.39 -17.89
N LEU A 236 17.91 -6.24 -17.58
CA LEU A 236 16.59 -6.22 -16.93
C LEU A 236 15.53 -6.71 -17.93
N TYR A 237 14.49 -7.36 -17.43
CA TYR A 237 13.39 -7.93 -18.21
C TYR A 237 12.11 -7.95 -17.37
N ARG A 238 10.96 -8.21 -18.03
CA ARG A 238 9.62 -8.09 -17.42
C ARG A 238 9.42 -6.75 -16.73
N TYR A 239 9.73 -5.67 -17.44
CA TYR A 239 9.43 -4.32 -17.01
C TYR A 239 7.93 -4.18 -16.78
N PHE A 240 7.55 -3.36 -15.81
CA PHE A 240 6.16 -3.04 -15.56
C PHE A 240 5.58 -2.25 -16.73
N ASP A 241 4.39 -2.62 -17.20
CA ASP A 241 3.63 -1.86 -18.18
C ASP A 241 2.34 -1.36 -17.52
N GLY A 242 2.25 -0.04 -17.33
CA GLY A 242 1.14 0.62 -16.63
C GLY A 242 1.61 1.54 -15.49
N SER A 243 0.71 1.85 -14.55
CA SER A 243 0.97 2.75 -13.43
C SER A 243 1.14 2.03 -12.10
N ILE A 244 2.09 2.50 -11.27
CA ILE A 244 2.32 2.05 -9.88
C ILE A 244 2.21 3.25 -8.95
N ASP A 245 1.62 3.03 -7.79
CA ASP A 245 1.46 3.98 -6.70
C ASP A 245 1.59 3.28 -5.33
N GLY A 246 1.99 4.00 -4.29
CA GLY A 246 1.96 3.53 -2.89
C GLY A 246 2.71 2.21 -2.63
N VAL A 247 3.94 2.07 -3.13
CA VAL A 247 4.74 0.85 -2.87
C VAL A 247 5.22 0.90 -1.42
N ARG A 248 4.83 -0.09 -0.62
CA ARG A 248 5.22 -0.19 0.80
C ARG A 248 5.76 -1.58 1.10
N ILE A 249 6.87 -1.64 1.83
CA ILE A 249 7.50 -2.88 2.26
C ILE A 249 7.70 -2.82 3.77
N TYR A 250 7.30 -3.89 4.46
CA TYR A 250 7.40 -4.06 5.90
C TYR A 250 8.24 -5.29 6.22
N ASN A 251 9.06 -5.21 7.27
CA ASN A 251 9.86 -6.33 7.75
C ASN A 251 9.08 -7.34 8.61
N ARG A 252 7.75 -7.34 8.51
CA ARG A 252 6.85 -8.22 9.24
C ARG A 252 5.65 -8.67 8.42
N ALA A 253 5.01 -9.76 8.85
CA ALA A 253 3.72 -10.15 8.34
C ALA A 253 2.62 -9.22 8.88
N LEU A 254 1.91 -8.52 8.00
CA LEU A 254 0.73 -7.74 8.36
C LEU A 254 -0.49 -8.64 8.52
N SER A 255 -1.37 -8.30 9.46
CA SER A 255 -2.68 -8.95 9.60
C SER A 255 -3.65 -8.47 8.51
N SER A 256 -4.71 -9.23 8.26
CA SER A 256 -5.77 -8.82 7.33
C SER A 256 -6.39 -7.46 7.67
N ALA A 257 -6.57 -7.17 8.97
CA ALA A 257 -7.05 -5.86 9.43
C ALA A 257 -6.07 -4.72 9.10
N GLN A 258 -4.76 -4.98 9.17
CA GLN A 258 -3.74 -4.00 8.78
C GLN A 258 -3.71 -3.79 7.26
N ILE A 259 -3.92 -4.84 6.47
CA ILE A 259 -4.06 -4.72 5.00
C ILE A 259 -5.30 -3.89 4.65
N GLN A 260 -6.44 -4.15 5.30
CA GLN A 260 -7.66 -3.37 5.11
C GLN A 260 -7.47 -1.90 5.48
N GLN A 261 -6.77 -1.63 6.59
CA GLN A 261 -6.45 -0.27 7.01
C GLN A 261 -5.57 0.45 5.98
N LEU A 262 -4.48 -0.18 5.49
CA LEU A 262 -3.61 0.42 4.49
C LEU A 262 -4.31 0.67 3.15
N HIS A 263 -5.19 -0.24 2.75
CA HIS A 263 -6.06 -0.03 1.58
C HIS A 263 -6.96 1.20 1.77
N ALA A 264 -7.61 1.31 2.93
CA ALA A 264 -8.49 2.42 3.25
C ALA A 264 -7.75 3.76 3.34
N GLU A 265 -6.57 3.80 3.99
CA GLU A 265 -5.67 4.97 4.02
C GLU A 265 -5.35 5.41 2.59
N GLY A 266 -5.06 4.46 1.72
CA GLY A 266 -4.85 4.77 0.33
C GLY A 266 -6.09 5.40 -0.35
N LEU A 267 -7.30 5.01 0.01
CA LEU A 267 -8.48 5.67 -0.56
C LEU A 267 -8.70 7.08 0.03
N SER A 268 -8.31 7.33 1.29
CA SER A 268 -8.60 8.57 2.02
C SER A 268 -7.53 9.65 1.95
N ASP A 269 -6.24 9.30 1.94
CA ASP A 269 -5.12 10.24 2.04
C ASP A 269 -5.10 11.25 0.87
N HIS A 270 -5.70 10.87 -0.26
CA HIS A 270 -5.83 11.74 -1.42
C HIS A 270 -7.20 12.44 -1.50
N GLN A 271 -8.24 12.00 -0.78
CA GLN A 271 -9.51 12.73 -0.71
C GLN A 271 -9.46 13.95 0.23
N LEU A 272 -8.49 14.02 1.13
CA LEU A 272 -8.29 15.17 2.03
C LEU A 272 -7.62 16.37 1.34
N ALA A 273 -7.26 16.25 0.06
CA ALA A 273 -6.83 17.35 -0.78
C ALA A 273 -7.93 17.77 -1.76
N THR A 274 -8.96 18.47 -1.28
CA THR A 274 -9.68 19.54 -2.02
C THR A 274 -10.81 20.15 -1.19
N PRO A 275 -11.10 21.46 -1.32
CA PRO A 275 -10.24 22.63 -1.44
C PRO A 275 -10.05 23.39 -0.11
#